data_AF-A0A1M6RXM8-F1
#
_entry.id   AF-A0A1M6RXM8-F1
#
_cell.length_a   1.000
_cell.length_b   1.000
_cell.length_c   1.000
_cell.angle_alpha   90.00
_cell.angle_beta   90.00
_cell.angle_gamma   90.00
#
_symmetry.space_group_name_H-M   'P 1'
#
loop_
_entity.id
_entity.type
_entity.pdbx_description
1 polymer ?
#
loop_
_entity_poly.entity_id
_entity_poly.type
_entity_poly.pdbx_seq_one_letter_code
_entity_poly.pdbx_strand_id
1 'polypeptide(L)'
;MVDNPGAGAPGTAGDTDRSVGGLVSDVTGNLSRLVRLELELAKAEAKIEAAKVGKGIAGFAVFAVLAHIFVILLSVTIAFVLYEVAGLPGWASFAIVTGVYLLIALVFALYGLISFRRMRGLERTQLTTSRLGAILRREITPPGSGVAAAEPAGATAVPRN
;
A
#
# COMPACT_ATOMS: atom_id res chain seq x y z
N MET A 1 -62.24 -19.85 4.87
CA MET A 1 -62.67 -19.07 3.70
C MET A 1 -61.79 -17.83 3.63
N VAL A 2 -60.56 -18.03 3.14
CA VAL A 2 -59.68 -17.01 2.58
C VAL A 2 -58.99 -17.76 1.44
N ASP A 3 -59.44 -17.48 0.22
CA ASP A 3 -58.84 -17.99 -1.00
C ASP A 3 -57.45 -17.36 -1.15
N ASN A 4 -56.43 -18.17 -1.46
CA ASN A 4 -55.25 -17.65 -2.12
C ASN A 4 -55.10 -18.35 -3.48
N PRO A 5 -55.28 -17.62 -4.59
CA PRO A 5 -55.27 -18.18 -5.93
C PRO A 5 -53.84 -18.39 -6.42
N GLY A 6 -53.67 -19.41 -7.26
CA GLY A 6 -52.53 -19.49 -8.17
C GLY A 6 -51.30 -20.18 -7.60
N ALA A 7 -51.31 -21.51 -7.65
CA ALA A 7 -50.09 -22.25 -7.97
C ALA A 7 -49.65 -21.86 -9.39
N GLY A 8 -49.02 -20.70 -9.52
CA GLY A 8 -48.30 -20.29 -10.72
C GLY A 8 -47.02 -21.09 -10.80
N ALA A 9 -47.08 -22.25 -11.44
CA ALA A 9 -45.88 -22.93 -11.92
C ALA A 9 -45.00 -21.92 -12.67
N PRO A 10 -43.69 -21.88 -12.41
CA PRO A 10 -42.81 -20.93 -13.09
C PRO A 10 -42.77 -21.25 -14.58
N GLY A 11 -43.45 -20.40 -15.37
CA GLY A 11 -43.11 -20.05 -16.75
C GLY A 11 -43.01 -21.19 -17.78
N THR A 12 -44.15 -21.60 -18.34
CA THR A 12 -44.24 -22.34 -19.61
C THR A 12 -44.71 -21.47 -20.78
N ALA A 13 -44.39 -20.17 -20.80
CA ALA A 13 -44.70 -19.29 -21.93
C ALA A 13 -43.49 -18.42 -22.31
N GLY A 14 -42.76 -18.83 -23.36
CA GLY A 14 -41.69 -18.03 -23.98
C GLY A 14 -40.32 -18.70 -24.03
N ASP A 15 -40.22 -19.98 -24.40
CA ASP A 15 -38.95 -20.72 -24.38
C ASP A 15 -38.27 -20.86 -25.76
N THR A 16 -38.50 -19.94 -26.69
CA THR A 16 -37.90 -20.03 -28.04
C THR A 16 -37.29 -18.74 -28.59
N ASP A 17 -37.26 -17.65 -27.81
CA ASP A 17 -36.69 -16.38 -28.30
C ASP A 17 -35.92 -15.59 -27.24
N ARG A 18 -35.31 -16.29 -26.25
CA ARG A 18 -34.21 -15.69 -25.49
C ARG A 18 -33.04 -15.54 -26.44
N SER A 19 -32.90 -14.35 -27.01
CA SER A 19 -31.79 -14.02 -27.91
C SER A 19 -30.47 -14.36 -27.23
N VAL A 20 -29.49 -14.79 -28.02
CA VAL A 20 -28.12 -15.07 -27.54
C VAL A 20 -27.55 -13.86 -26.78
N GLY A 21 -27.95 -12.64 -27.16
CA GLY A 21 -27.62 -11.41 -26.45
C GLY A 21 -28.18 -11.32 -25.03
N GLY A 22 -29.40 -11.81 -24.79
CA GLY A 22 -30.00 -11.89 -23.45
C GLY A 22 -29.23 -12.85 -22.53
N LEU A 23 -28.86 -14.03 -23.04
CA LEU A 23 -28.08 -15.02 -22.27
C LEU A 23 -26.66 -14.50 -21.95
N VAL A 24 -25.99 -13.85 -22.90
CA VAL A 24 -24.67 -13.25 -22.67
C VAL A 24 -24.74 -12.10 -21.67
N SER A 25 -25.80 -11.28 -21.72
CA SER A 25 -26.05 -10.20 -20.75
C SER A 25 -26.23 -10.77 -19.34
N ASP A 26 -27.00 -11.85 -19.17
CA ASP A 26 -27.22 -12.49 -17.87
C ASP A 26 -25.95 -13.14 -17.32
N VAL A 27 -25.17 -13.82 -18.17
CA VAL A 27 -23.88 -14.41 -17.78
C VAL A 27 -22.88 -13.32 -17.37
N THR A 28 -22.80 -12.22 -18.12
CA THR A 28 -21.93 -11.08 -17.80
C THR A 28 -22.36 -10.39 -16.50
N GLY A 29 -23.67 -10.28 -16.27
CA GLY A 29 -24.25 -9.78 -15.03
C GLY A 29 -23.91 -10.67 -13.83
N ASN A 30 -23.96 -12.00 -13.99
CA ASN A 30 -23.60 -12.94 -12.94
C ASN A 30 -22.10 -12.93 -12.64
N LEU A 31 -21.26 -12.85 -13.66
CA LEU A 31 -19.80 -12.73 -13.49
C LEU A 31 -19.44 -11.43 -12.75
N SER A 32 -20.10 -10.33 -13.09
CA SER A 32 -19.94 -9.04 -12.40
C SER A 32 -20.35 -9.11 -10.92
N ARG A 33 -21.37 -9.90 -10.59
CA ARG A 33 -21.76 -10.15 -9.19
C ARG A 33 -20.71 -10.96 -8.44
N LEU A 34 -20.16 -12.02 -9.04
CA LEU A 34 -19.12 -12.85 -8.43
C LEU A 34 -17.86 -12.04 -8.11
N VAL A 35 -17.37 -11.26 -9.07
CA VAL A 35 -16.19 -10.40 -8.86
C VAL A 35 -16.41 -9.40 -7.73
N ARG A 36 -17.61 -8.82 -7.65
CA ARG A 36 -17.94 -7.86 -6.58
C ARG A 36 -18.04 -8.54 -5.22
N LEU A 37 -18.57 -9.75 -5.15
CA LEU A 37 -18.63 -10.56 -3.94
C LEU A 37 -17.23 -11.00 -3.47
N GLU A 38 -16.35 -11.44 -4.37
CA GLU A 38 -14.96 -11.76 -4.02
C GLU A 38 -14.20 -10.53 -3.51
N LEU A 39 -14.42 -9.36 -4.12
CA LEU A 39 -13.86 -8.11 -3.62
C LEU A 39 -14.40 -7.73 -2.25
N GLU A 40 -15.70 -7.89 -2.00
CA GLU A 40 -16.32 -7.63 -0.71
C GLU A 40 -15.80 -8.59 0.36
N LEU A 41 -15.63 -9.87 0.03
CA LEU A 41 -15.03 -10.87 0.90
C LEU A 41 -13.57 -10.54 1.21
N ALA A 42 -12.75 -10.32 0.18
CA ALA A 42 -11.33 -9.98 0.34
C ALA A 42 -11.16 -8.70 1.17
N LYS A 43 -12.05 -7.71 0.98
CA LYS A 43 -12.06 -6.49 1.80
C LYS A 43 -12.46 -6.77 3.24
N ALA A 44 -13.41 -7.68 3.48
CA ALA A 44 -13.79 -8.09 4.84
C ALA A 44 -12.66 -8.84 5.53
N GLU A 45 -12.01 -9.77 4.84
CA GLU A 45 -10.86 -10.53 5.34
C GLU A 45 -9.67 -9.61 5.64
N ALA A 46 -9.33 -8.70 4.72
CA ALA A 46 -8.29 -7.70 4.95
C ALA A 46 -8.57 -6.81 6.18
N LYS A 47 -9.84 -6.46 6.45
CA LYS A 47 -10.21 -5.72 7.67
C LYS A 47 -10.03 -6.56 8.93
N ILE A 48 -10.38 -7.85 8.90
CA ILE A 48 -10.21 -8.76 10.02
C ILE A 48 -8.72 -8.98 10.31
N GLU A 49 -7.91 -9.20 9.26
CA GLU A 49 -6.47 -9.30 9.38
C GLU A 49 -5.84 -8.03 9.94
N ALA A 50 -6.22 -6.86 9.41
CA ALA A 50 -5.75 -5.57 9.91
C ALA A 50 -6.13 -5.35 11.38
N ALA A 51 -7.35 -5.73 11.78
CA ALA A 51 -7.77 -5.66 13.18
C ALA A 51 -7.00 -6.63 14.09
N LYS A 52 -6.70 -7.85 13.60
CA LYS A 52 -5.89 -8.84 14.33
C LYS A 52 -4.46 -8.34 14.54
N VAL A 53 -3.83 -7.80 13.49
CA VAL A 53 -2.51 -7.16 13.55
C VAL A 53 -2.56 -5.96 14.50
N GLY A 54 -3.58 -5.11 14.40
CA GLY A 54 -3.76 -3.95 15.27
C GLY A 54 -3.88 -4.31 16.74
N LYS A 55 -4.63 -5.36 17.09
CA LYS A 55 -4.70 -5.89 18.47
C LYS A 55 -3.35 -6.42 18.95
N GLY A 56 -2.61 -7.11 18.09
CA GLY A 56 -1.25 -7.55 18.38
C GLY A 56 -0.34 -6.37 18.71
N ILE A 57 -0.32 -5.33 17.87
CA ILE A 57 0.46 -4.10 18.07
C ILE A 57 0.08 -3.42 19.39
N ALA A 58 -1.22 -3.36 19.73
CA ALA A 58 -1.69 -2.77 20.98
C ALA A 58 -1.15 -3.52 22.22
N GLY A 59 -1.16 -4.85 22.20
CA GLY A 59 -0.56 -5.67 23.27
C GLY A 59 0.95 -5.45 23.38
N PHE A 60 1.64 -5.32 22.25
CA PHE A 60 3.07 -5.03 22.21
C PHE A 60 3.43 -3.66 22.80
N ALA A 61 2.53 -2.67 22.78
CA ALA A 61 2.81 -1.37 23.40
C ALA A 61 3.01 -1.47 24.91
N VAL A 62 2.14 -2.25 25.60
CA VAL A 62 2.27 -2.48 27.05
C VAL A 62 3.56 -3.25 27.34
N PHE A 63 3.83 -4.30 26.57
CA PHE A 63 5.08 -5.06 26.69
C PHE A 63 6.30 -4.18 26.47
N ALA A 64 6.30 -3.30 25.47
CA ALA A 64 7.41 -2.40 25.18
C ALA A 64 7.71 -1.46 26.35
N VAL A 65 6.67 -0.90 26.99
CA VAL A 65 6.83 -0.05 28.18
C VAL A 65 7.42 -0.85 29.35
N LEU A 66 6.87 -2.04 29.63
CA LEU A 66 7.36 -2.89 30.71
C LEU A 66 8.80 -3.37 30.46
N ALA A 67 9.11 -3.79 29.24
CA ALA A 67 10.45 -4.19 28.83
C ALA A 67 11.43 -3.02 28.94
N HIS A 68 11.02 -1.80 28.61
CA HIS A 68 11.85 -0.61 28.76
C HIS A 68 12.18 -0.33 30.24
N ILE A 69 11.17 -0.36 31.12
CA ILE A 69 11.38 -0.22 32.58
C ILE A 69 12.29 -1.32 33.10
N PHE A 70 12.07 -2.57 32.69
CA PHE A 70 12.89 -3.71 33.07
C PHE A 70 14.35 -3.52 32.66
N VAL A 71 14.62 -3.06 31.43
CA VAL A 71 15.98 -2.78 30.96
C VAL A 71 16.66 -1.70 31.81
N ILE A 72 15.95 -0.63 32.19
CA ILE A 72 16.49 0.42 33.07
C ILE A 72 16.88 -0.17 34.43
N LEU A 73 15.98 -0.93 35.07
CA LEU A 73 16.26 -1.56 36.36
C LEU A 73 17.42 -2.56 36.26
N LEU A 74 17.44 -3.37 35.20
CA LEU A 74 18.53 -4.30 34.93
C LEU A 74 19.86 -3.57 34.73
N SER A 75 19.87 -2.42 34.07
CA SER A 75 21.05 -1.58 33.88
C SER A 75 21.66 -1.17 35.22
N VAL A 76 20.81 -0.70 36.14
CA VAL A 76 21.22 -0.30 37.49
C VAL A 76 21.76 -1.51 38.26
N THR A 77 21.06 -2.64 38.22
CA THR A 77 21.51 -3.89 38.86
C THR A 77 22.88 -4.33 38.35
N ILE A 78 23.11 -4.33 37.03
CA ILE A 78 24.40 -4.70 36.45
C ILE A 78 25.49 -3.72 36.87
N ALA A 79 25.21 -2.41 36.85
CA ALA A 79 26.17 -1.40 37.28
C ALA A 79 26.54 -1.56 38.77
N PHE A 80 25.57 -1.88 39.64
CA PHE A 80 25.84 -2.18 41.05
C PHE A 80 26.67 -3.45 41.22
N VAL A 81 26.35 -4.51 40.48
CA VAL A 81 27.16 -5.74 40.50
C VAL A 81 28.60 -5.46 40.06
N LEU A 82 28.81 -4.66 39.01
CA LEU A 82 30.14 -4.24 38.57
C LEU A 82 30.86 -3.39 39.62
N TYR A 83 30.14 -2.50 40.30
CA TYR A 83 30.69 -1.70 41.39
C TYR A 83 31.16 -2.58 42.57
N GLU A 84 30.28 -3.44 43.08
CA GLU A 84 30.56 -4.28 44.27
C GLU A 84 31.55 -5.41 43.98
N VAL A 85 31.37 -6.14 42.87
CA VAL A 85 32.13 -7.37 42.60
C VAL A 85 33.44 -7.08 41.91
N ALA A 86 33.47 -6.12 40.97
CA ALA A 86 34.70 -5.77 40.26
C ALA A 86 35.48 -4.62 40.93
N GLY A 87 34.95 -4.03 42.01
CA GLY A 87 35.59 -2.93 42.74
C GLY A 87 35.76 -1.65 41.92
N LEU A 88 34.99 -1.49 40.84
CA LEU A 88 35.05 -0.34 39.96
C LEU A 88 34.44 0.89 40.64
N PRO A 89 34.94 2.11 40.38
CA PRO A 89 34.26 3.31 40.83
C PRO A 89 32.90 3.43 40.13
N GLY A 90 31.87 3.92 40.84
CA GLY A 90 30.49 3.91 40.36
C GLY A 90 30.33 4.49 38.95
N TRP A 91 31.00 5.60 38.66
CA TRP A 91 30.95 6.22 37.32
C TRP A 91 31.45 5.29 36.20
N ALA A 92 32.48 4.48 36.46
CA ALA A 92 33.04 3.56 35.48
C ALA A 92 32.10 2.37 35.24
N SER A 93 31.46 1.85 36.30
CA SER A 93 30.46 0.78 36.18
C SER A 93 29.29 1.19 35.28
N PHE A 94 28.73 2.39 35.50
CA PHE A 94 27.66 2.92 34.65
C PHE A 94 28.13 3.24 33.22
N ALA A 95 29.37 3.74 33.07
CA ALA A 95 29.95 4.01 31.76
C ALA A 95 30.12 2.73 30.93
N ILE A 96 30.52 1.61 31.54
CA ILE A 96 30.64 0.31 30.86
C ILE A 96 29.27 -0.16 30.36
N VAL A 97 28.25 -0.15 31.22
CA VAL A 97 26.89 -0.57 30.85
C VAL A 97 26.36 0.30 29.70
N THR A 98 26.60 1.61 29.77
CA THR A 98 26.23 2.56 28.70
C THR A 98 26.99 2.26 27.41
N GLY A 99 28.29 1.97 27.49
CA GLY A 99 29.12 1.57 26.35
C GLY A 99 28.60 0.31 25.66
N VAL A 100 28.13 -0.67 26.42
CA VAL A 100 27.49 -1.88 25.86
C VAL A 100 26.22 -1.53 25.10
N TYR A 101 25.35 -0.68 25.65
CA TYR A 101 24.15 -0.24 24.92
C TYR A 101 24.47 0.58 23.68
N LEU A 102 25.49 1.44 23.72
CA LEU A 102 25.96 2.17 22.54
C LEU A 102 26.47 1.21 21.46
N LEU A 103 27.18 0.15 21.84
CA LEU A 103 27.64 -0.86 20.89
C LEU A 103 26.46 -1.60 20.24
N ILE A 104 25.48 -2.01 21.04
CA ILE A 104 24.24 -2.63 20.53
C ILE A 104 23.52 -1.67 19.59
N ALA A 105 23.32 -0.41 20.00
CA ALA A 105 22.67 0.61 19.18
C ALA A 105 23.40 0.84 17.85
N LEU A 106 24.74 0.87 17.86
CA LEU A 106 25.56 1.00 16.67
C LEU A 106 25.35 -0.18 15.70
N VAL A 107 25.35 -1.42 16.21
CA VAL A 107 25.10 -2.62 15.39
C VAL A 107 23.72 -2.54 14.73
N PHE A 108 22.68 -2.18 15.48
CA PHE A 108 21.33 -2.02 14.94
C PHE A 108 21.22 -0.87 13.94
N ALA A 109 21.88 0.26 14.19
CA ALA A 109 21.92 1.39 13.26
C ALA A 109 22.60 1.01 11.94
N LEU A 110 23.72 0.29 12.00
CA LEU A 110 24.41 -0.21 10.81
C LEU A 110 23.57 -1.23 10.05
N TYR A 111 22.95 -2.18 10.76
CA TYR A 111 22.04 -3.15 10.15
C TYR A 111 20.85 -2.46 9.46
N GLY A 112 20.24 -1.49 10.14
CA GLY A 112 19.16 -0.66 9.59
C GLY A 112 19.59 0.10 8.34
N LEU A 113 20.78 0.70 8.36
CA LEU A 113 21.33 1.42 7.21
C LEU A 113 21.60 0.49 6.03
N ILE A 114 22.17 -0.69 6.26
CA ILE A 114 22.42 -1.69 5.22
C ILE A 114 21.09 -2.20 4.64
N SER A 115 20.12 -2.52 5.49
CA SER A 115 18.79 -2.97 5.09
C SER A 115 18.05 -1.91 4.26
N PHE A 116 18.09 -0.65 4.72
CA PHE A 116 17.46 0.47 4.01
C PHE A 116 18.10 0.70 2.64
N ARG A 117 19.43 0.60 2.53
CA ARG A 117 20.13 0.66 1.23
C ARG A 117 19.72 -0.47 0.28
N ARG A 118 19.38 -1.64 0.80
CA ARG A 118 18.85 -2.77 0.01
C ARG A 118 17.44 -2.49 -0.51
N MET A 119 16.59 -1.82 0.28
CA MET A 119 15.22 -1.45 -0.12
C MET A 119 15.17 -0.32 -1.15
N ARG A 120 16.20 0.53 -1.26
CA ARG A 120 16.33 1.54 -2.33
C ARG A 120 16.41 0.95 -3.74
N GLY A 121 16.50 -0.38 -3.89
CA GLY A 121 16.29 -1.07 -5.16
C GLY A 121 14.93 -0.81 -5.83
N LEU A 122 13.91 -0.36 -5.07
CA LEU A 122 12.60 0.03 -5.60
C LEU A 122 12.62 1.37 -6.37
N GLU A 123 13.68 2.18 -6.27
CA GLU A 123 13.85 3.40 -7.10
C GLU A 123 13.82 3.05 -8.60
N ARG A 124 14.30 1.86 -9.01
CA ARG A 124 14.23 1.38 -10.40
C ARG A 124 12.78 1.17 -10.87
N THR A 125 11.93 0.67 -9.97
CA THR A 125 10.49 0.48 -10.24
C THR A 125 9.79 1.83 -10.29
N GLN A 126 10.11 2.76 -9.38
CA GLN A 126 9.58 4.12 -9.41
C GLN A 126 9.98 4.89 -10.67
N LEU A 127 11.22 4.72 -11.16
CA LEU A 127 11.68 5.29 -12.43
C LEU A 127 10.94 4.69 -13.62
N THR A 128 10.57 3.41 -13.57
CA THR A 128 9.82 2.76 -14.65
C THR A 128 8.35 3.20 -14.66
N THR A 129 7.69 3.25 -13.50
CA THR A 129 6.30 3.73 -13.38
C THR A 129 6.17 5.22 -13.70
N SER A 130 7.14 6.05 -13.29
CA SER A 130 7.15 7.47 -13.64
C SER A 130 7.42 7.71 -15.13
N ARG A 131 8.31 6.93 -15.77
CA ARG A 131 8.49 6.95 -17.23
C ARG A 131 7.23 6.53 -17.98
N LEU A 132 6.57 5.45 -17.53
CA LEU A 132 5.29 5.01 -18.09
C LEU A 132 4.20 6.08 -17.94
N GLY A 133 4.11 6.73 -16.78
CA GLY A 133 3.18 7.84 -16.54
C GLY A 133 3.50 9.08 -17.38
N ALA A 134 4.79 9.39 -17.60
CA ALA A 134 5.20 10.51 -18.44
C ALA A 134 4.88 10.28 -19.92
N ILE A 135 5.01 9.04 -20.41
CA ILE A 135 4.63 8.67 -21.78
C ILE A 135 3.11 8.76 -21.95
N LEU A 136 2.33 8.19 -21.03
CA LEU A 136 0.86 8.29 -21.06
C LEU A 136 0.38 9.73 -21.02
N ARG A 137 1.01 10.58 -20.18
CA ARG A 137 0.67 12.00 -20.07
C ARG A 137 0.98 12.79 -21.35
N ARG A 138 2.03 12.42 -22.09
CA ARG A 138 2.39 13.05 -23.36
C ARG A 138 1.39 12.72 -24.47
N GLU A 139 0.89 11.48 -24.50
CA GLU A 139 -0.10 11.01 -25.48
C GLU A 139 -1.48 11.68 -25.30
N ILE A 140 -1.83 12.09 -24.07
CA ILE A 140 -3.14 12.70 -23.74
C ILE A 140 -3.13 14.23 -23.91
N THR A 141 -2.02 14.86 -24.32
CA THR A 141 -2.01 16.29 -24.68
C THR A 141 -2.38 16.44 -26.16
N PRO A 142 -3.58 16.93 -26.51
CA PRO A 142 -3.93 17.16 -27.92
C PRO A 142 -3.03 18.29 -28.46
N PRO A 143 -2.58 18.22 -29.73
CA PRO A 143 -1.80 19.28 -30.34
C PRO A 143 -2.72 20.49 -30.58
N GLY A 144 -2.78 21.38 -29.60
CA GLY A 144 -3.45 22.67 -29.70
C GLY A 144 -2.43 23.80 -29.77
N SER A 145 -2.48 24.54 -30.89
CA SER A 145 -1.79 25.80 -31.20
C SER A 145 -0.27 25.76 -31.41
N GLY A 146 0.15 25.16 -32.52
CA GLY A 146 1.48 25.37 -33.11
C GLY A 146 1.55 25.33 -34.64
N VAL A 147 0.41 25.19 -35.33
CA VAL A 147 0.36 25.14 -36.82
C VAL A 147 -0.18 26.44 -37.43
N ALA A 148 -0.39 27.49 -36.63
CA ALA A 148 -0.84 28.79 -37.12
C ALA A 148 0.29 29.83 -37.11
N ALA A 149 1.39 29.60 -37.86
CA ALA A 149 2.29 30.66 -38.34
C ALA A 149 3.48 30.08 -39.16
N ALA A 150 3.20 29.48 -40.32
CA ALA A 150 4.20 29.37 -41.40
C ALA A 150 3.46 29.28 -42.75
N GLU A 151 3.42 30.43 -43.44
CA GLU A 151 3.16 30.75 -44.87
C GLU A 151 2.73 29.65 -45.88
N PRO A 152 1.92 29.97 -46.93
CA PRO A 152 2.30 30.97 -47.95
C PRO A 152 1.14 31.70 -48.68
N ALA A 153 1.18 33.03 -48.78
CA ALA A 153 0.32 33.77 -49.70
C ALA A 153 1.01 35.06 -50.18
N GLY A 154 1.84 34.92 -51.21
CA GLY A 154 2.55 36.02 -51.85
C GLY A 154 2.63 35.82 -53.36
N ALA A 155 1.48 35.79 -54.04
CA ALA A 155 1.44 35.95 -55.49
C ALA A 155 0.26 36.83 -55.90
N THR A 156 0.57 37.81 -56.75
CA THR A 156 -0.30 38.65 -57.59
C THR A 156 -0.80 39.98 -57.00
N ALA A 157 -0.03 41.04 -57.29
CA ALA A 157 -0.56 42.36 -57.61
C ALA A 157 0.42 43.10 -58.55
N VAL A 158 0.17 42.98 -59.86
CA VAL A 158 0.66 43.92 -60.88
C VAL A 158 -0.58 44.52 -61.53
N PRO A 159 -0.74 45.85 -61.47
CA PRO A 159 -1.27 46.57 -62.63
C PRO A 159 -0.54 47.89 -62.97
N ARG A 160 -0.36 48.08 -64.28
CA ARG A 160 -0.30 49.32 -65.10
C ARG A 160 0.96 50.20 -65.12
N ASN A 161 1.68 50.15 -66.24
CA ASN A 161 1.48 51.07 -67.37
C ASN A 161 1.39 50.26 -68.66
#